data_AF-M3FUF5-F1
#
_entry.id   AF-M3FUF5-F1
#
_cell.length_a   1.000
_cell.length_b   1.000
_cell.length_c   1.000
_cell.angle_alpha   90.00
_cell.angle_beta   90.00
_cell.angle_gamma   90.00
#
_symmetry.space_group_name_H-M   'P 1'
#
loop_
_entity.id
_entity.type
_entity.pdbx_description
1 polymer ?
#
loop_
_entity_poly.entity_id
_entity_poly.type
_entity_poly.pdbx_seq_one_letter_code
_entity_poly.pdbx_strand_id
1 'polypeptide(L)'
;MPLKEYIGRMNKIEKLLQTSRIGMITNQSAFGPDGEYHFQSIHKRYDLKKIFLPEHGLFAELQDQVSGSSLRYNLDEVEFINLYGDQESSLIPDSVSLEGLDIVIIDIRDTGARYYTFLTTAYYFLEEISKWNSSGKNEISVIIFDSTNPAGKKSKVLLFKKNLNLL
;
A
#
# COMPACT_ATOMS: atom_id res chain seq x y z
N MET A 1 -11.73 16.22 14.24
CA MET A 1 -12.92 16.26 13.35
C MET A 1 -14.15 15.87 14.16
N PRO A 2 -15.29 16.57 14.01
CA PRO A 2 -16.54 16.21 14.69
C PRO A 2 -17.04 14.80 14.34
N LEU A 3 -17.65 14.10 15.29
CA LEU A 3 -18.09 12.70 15.14
C LEU A 3 -19.09 12.49 13.97
N LYS A 4 -20.02 13.43 13.76
CA LYS A 4 -20.99 13.35 12.65
C LYS A 4 -20.33 13.42 11.28
N GLU A 5 -19.32 14.26 11.14
CA GLU A 5 -18.56 14.42 9.91
C GLU A 5 -17.72 13.16 9.63
N TYR A 6 -17.13 12.57 10.68
CA TYR A 6 -16.46 11.27 10.60
C TYR A 6 -17.39 10.17 10.06
N ILE A 7 -18.56 10.00 10.68
CA ILE A 7 -19.53 8.98 10.27
C ILE A 7 -19.99 9.20 8.82
N GLY A 8 -20.26 10.46 8.44
CA GLY A 8 -20.64 10.79 7.08
C GLY A 8 -19.57 10.43 6.05
N ARG A 9 -18.30 10.69 6.37
CA ARG A 9 -17.16 10.32 5.52
C ARG A 9 -17.00 8.80 5.42
N MET A 10 -17.14 8.08 6.52
CA MET A 10 -17.06 6.61 6.53
C MET A 10 -18.16 5.98 5.67
N ASN A 11 -19.41 6.43 5.80
CA ASN A 11 -20.53 5.94 4.98
C ASN A 11 -20.31 6.18 3.48
N LYS A 12 -19.68 7.31 3.12
CA LYS A 12 -19.33 7.60 1.73
C LYS A 12 -18.26 6.63 1.20
N ILE A 13 -17.23 6.35 2.02
CA ILE A 13 -16.18 5.39 1.68
C ILE A 13 -16.78 3.98 1.53
N GLU A 14 -17.62 3.54 2.47
CA GLU A 14 -18.26 2.22 2.39
C GLU A 14 -19.06 2.04 1.09
N LYS A 15 -19.91 3.03 0.75
CA LYS A 15 -20.67 3.00 -0.51
C LYS A 15 -19.78 2.94 -1.74
N LEU A 16 -18.66 3.66 -1.70
CA LEU A 16 -17.69 3.69 -2.79
C LEU A 16 -17.03 2.30 -2.95
N LEU A 17 -16.59 1.68 -1.85
CA LEU A 17 -15.96 0.36 -1.85
C LEU A 17 -16.91 -0.77 -2.32
N GLN A 18 -18.22 -0.66 -2.05
CA GLN A 18 -19.22 -1.65 -2.48
C GLN A 18 -19.33 -1.83 -4.00
N THR A 19 -18.92 -0.83 -4.78
CA THR A 19 -19.06 -0.83 -6.24
C THR A 19 -17.73 -0.86 -6.98
N SER A 20 -16.62 -0.98 -6.26
CA SER A 20 -15.28 -0.81 -6.82
C SER A 20 -14.48 -2.10 -6.78
N ARG A 21 -13.70 -2.33 -7.83
CA ARG A 21 -12.63 -3.34 -7.86
C ARG A 21 -11.41 -2.78 -7.15
N ILE A 22 -10.99 -3.44 -6.08
CA ILE A 22 -10.03 -2.89 -5.12
C ILE A 22 -8.67 -3.54 -5.32
N GLY A 23 -7.64 -2.69 -5.41
CA GLY A 23 -6.26 -3.05 -5.15
C GLY A 23 -5.86 -2.60 -3.75
N MET A 24 -4.94 -3.30 -3.11
CA MET A 24 -4.50 -2.94 -1.76
C MET A 24 -2.99 -3.09 -1.61
N ILE A 25 -2.33 -2.07 -1.06
CA ILE A 25 -0.96 -2.16 -0.54
C ILE A 25 -1.05 -2.27 0.97
N THR A 26 -0.56 -3.38 1.51
CA THR A 26 -0.70 -3.70 2.93
C THR A 26 0.40 -4.64 3.41
N ASN A 27 0.54 -4.78 4.72
CA ASN A 27 1.34 -5.81 5.37
C ASN A 27 0.74 -6.17 6.75
N GLN A 28 1.49 -6.93 7.55
CA GLN A 28 1.06 -7.43 8.87
C GLN A 28 0.82 -6.31 9.88
N SER A 29 1.36 -5.12 9.64
CA SER A 29 1.13 -3.98 10.53
C SER A 29 -0.33 -3.53 10.53
N ALA A 30 -1.08 -3.82 9.46
CA ALA A 30 -2.51 -3.54 9.31
C ALA A 30 -3.41 -4.55 10.06
N PHE A 31 -2.95 -5.05 11.22
CA PHE A 31 -3.77 -5.88 12.10
C PHE A 31 -4.74 -5.02 12.92
N GLY A 32 -6.01 -5.38 12.87
CA GLY A 32 -7.11 -4.65 13.50
C GLY A 32 -7.43 -5.13 14.92
N PRO A 33 -8.14 -4.29 15.70
CA PRO A 33 -8.59 -4.65 17.05
C PRO A 33 -9.69 -5.73 17.06
N ASP A 34 -10.31 -6.00 15.91
CA ASP A 34 -11.25 -7.08 15.66
C ASP A 34 -10.57 -8.45 15.51
N GLY A 35 -9.24 -8.50 15.58
CA GLY A 35 -8.46 -9.74 15.55
C GLY A 35 -8.18 -10.25 14.14
N GLU A 36 -8.35 -9.40 13.12
CA GLU A 36 -8.13 -9.75 11.71
C GLU A 36 -7.20 -8.74 11.03
N TYR A 37 -6.53 -9.18 9.97
CA TYR A 37 -5.79 -8.25 9.11
C TYR A 37 -6.78 -7.48 8.22
N HIS A 38 -6.50 -6.21 7.97
CA HIS A 38 -7.40 -5.35 7.20
C HIS A 38 -7.70 -5.90 5.80
N PHE A 39 -6.72 -6.51 5.12
CA PHE A 39 -6.94 -7.13 3.82
C PHE A 39 -7.96 -8.29 3.86
N GLN A 40 -8.04 -9.03 4.99
CA GLN A 40 -9.05 -10.07 5.18
C GLN A 40 -10.43 -9.45 5.37
N SER A 41 -10.52 -8.38 6.17
CA SER A 41 -11.78 -7.65 6.37
C SER A 41 -12.29 -7.01 5.08
N ILE A 42 -11.40 -6.51 4.22
CA ILE A 42 -11.74 -5.99 2.89
C ILE A 42 -12.20 -7.11 1.96
N HIS A 43 -11.46 -8.21 1.86
CA HIS A 43 -11.81 -9.37 1.02
C HIS A 43 -13.18 -9.96 1.35
N LYS A 44 -13.52 -10.07 2.64
CA LYS A 44 -14.81 -10.59 3.09
C LYS A 44 -16.01 -9.71 2.73
N ARG A 45 -15.78 -8.41 2.49
CA ARG A 45 -16.86 -7.41 2.39
C ARG A 45 -16.96 -6.75 1.01
N TYR A 46 -15.87 -6.74 0.26
CA TYR A 46 -15.74 -5.97 -0.98
C TYR A 46 -14.94 -6.74 -2.03
N ASP A 47 -14.97 -6.23 -3.26
CA ASP A 47 -14.34 -6.88 -4.42
C ASP A 47 -12.82 -6.63 -4.48
N LEU A 48 -12.09 -7.27 -3.55
CA LEU A 48 -10.62 -7.24 -3.53
C LEU A 48 -10.06 -8.09 -4.68
N LYS A 49 -9.39 -7.45 -5.62
CA LYS A 49 -8.79 -8.13 -6.79
C LYS A 49 -7.31 -8.37 -6.65
N LYS A 50 -6.60 -7.41 -6.06
CA LYS A 50 -5.13 -7.38 -6.09
C LYS A 50 -4.54 -6.94 -4.76
N ILE A 51 -3.53 -7.65 -4.28
CA ILE A 51 -2.69 -7.24 -3.16
C ILE A 51 -1.27 -7.01 -3.67
N PHE A 52 -0.78 -5.79 -3.46
CA PHE A 52 0.57 -5.38 -3.78
C PHE A 52 1.45 -5.52 -2.54
N LEU A 53 2.44 -6.41 -2.64
CA LEU A 53 3.29 -6.84 -1.54
C LEU A 53 4.53 -5.93 -1.47
N PRO A 54 4.78 -5.24 -0.34
CA PRO A 54 5.99 -4.47 -0.14
C PRO A 54 7.23 -5.37 0.09
N GLU A 55 8.38 -4.76 0.35
CA GLU A 55 9.74 -5.36 0.43
C GLU A 55 9.84 -6.77 1.06
N HIS A 56 9.06 -7.02 2.13
CA HIS A 56 9.16 -8.25 2.91
C HIS A 56 7.92 -9.16 2.84
N GLY A 57 7.02 -8.96 1.88
CA GLY A 57 5.76 -9.70 1.80
C GLY A 57 4.71 -9.18 2.80
N LEU A 58 3.66 -9.98 3.05
CA LEU A 58 2.58 -9.63 3.98
C LEU A 58 2.99 -9.81 5.44
N PHE A 59 3.84 -10.78 5.78
CA PHE A 59 4.18 -11.13 7.17
C PHE A 59 5.66 -10.93 7.53
N ALA A 60 6.39 -10.12 6.75
CA ALA A 60 7.85 -9.97 6.86
C ALA A 60 8.60 -11.32 6.79
N GLU A 61 8.09 -12.22 5.96
CA GLU A 61 8.58 -13.58 5.80
C GLU A 61 9.73 -13.71 4.79
N LEU A 62 9.99 -12.65 4.01
CA LEU A 62 11.18 -12.56 3.17
C LEU A 62 12.34 -12.00 3.99
N GLN A 63 13.40 -12.80 4.14
CA GLN A 63 14.70 -12.29 4.58
C GLN A 63 15.29 -11.35 3.52
N ASP A 64 16.14 -10.42 3.96
CA ASP A 64 16.90 -9.52 3.09
C ASP A 64 17.52 -10.30 1.92
N GLN A 65 17.35 -9.80 0.70
CA GLN A 65 17.94 -10.33 -0.54
C GLN A 65 17.35 -11.66 -1.09
N VAL A 66 16.17 -12.09 -0.63
CA VAL A 66 15.45 -13.23 -1.24
C VAL A 66 14.21 -12.74 -1.99
N SER A 67 14.18 -12.94 -3.32
CA SER A 67 12.97 -12.66 -4.11
C SER A 67 11.81 -13.56 -3.66
N GLY A 68 10.66 -12.97 -3.34
CA GLY A 68 9.48 -13.67 -2.81
C GLY A 68 8.72 -14.53 -3.82
N SER A 69 9.41 -15.06 -4.84
CA SER A 69 8.86 -15.90 -5.91
C SER A 69 8.25 -17.22 -5.42
N SER A 70 8.54 -17.64 -4.18
CA SER A 70 7.99 -18.85 -3.55
C SER A 70 6.85 -18.60 -2.55
N LEU A 71 6.51 -17.33 -2.25
CA LEU A 71 5.44 -17.03 -1.30
C LEU A 71 4.07 -17.26 -1.95
N ARG A 72 3.27 -18.09 -1.29
CA ARG A 72 1.88 -18.33 -1.67
C ARG A 72 0.99 -17.92 -0.51
N TYR A 73 0.31 -16.80 -0.69
CA TYR A 73 -0.81 -16.44 0.15
C TYR A 73 -2.07 -17.06 -0.43
N ASN A 74 -2.93 -17.60 0.43
CA ASN A 74 -4.18 -18.20 0.01
C ASN A 74 -5.33 -17.24 0.35
N LEU A 75 -5.79 -16.53 -0.68
CA LEU A 75 -7.01 -15.71 -0.67
C LEU A 75 -7.68 -15.94 -2.02
N ASP A 76 -8.85 -16.56 -1.99
CA ASP A 76 -9.57 -16.94 -3.20
C ASP A 76 -9.83 -15.71 -4.08
N GLU A 77 -9.52 -15.86 -5.37
CA GLU A 77 -9.74 -14.84 -6.42
C GLU A 77 -8.95 -13.52 -6.23
N VAL A 78 -7.94 -13.50 -5.35
CA VAL A 78 -7.03 -12.36 -5.16
C VAL A 78 -5.67 -12.65 -5.79
N GLU A 79 -5.23 -11.75 -6.66
CA GLU A 79 -3.88 -11.77 -7.22
C GLU A 79 -2.88 -11.10 -6.27
N PHE A 80 -1.71 -11.71 -6.08
CA PHE A 80 -0.62 -11.17 -5.27
C PHE A 80 0.53 -10.71 -6.16
N ILE A 81 0.91 -9.44 -6.04
CA ILE A 81 1.91 -8.80 -6.90
C ILE A 81 3.06 -8.30 -6.02
N ASN A 82 4.26 -8.82 -6.23
CA ASN A 82 5.45 -8.39 -5.50
C ASN A 82 5.98 -7.05 -6.03
N LEU A 83 6.08 -6.06 -5.16
CA LEU A 83 6.77 -4.78 -5.40
C LEU A 83 8.17 -4.78 -4.77
N TYR A 84 8.89 -5.88 -5.00
CA TYR A 84 10.25 -6.06 -4.52
C TYR A 84 11.10 -6.83 -5.52
N GLY A 85 12.33 -6.37 -5.70
CA GLY A 85 13.32 -7.01 -6.58
C GLY A 85 14.61 -6.21 -6.60
N ASP A 86 15.58 -6.71 -7.37
CA ASP A 86 16.95 -6.17 -7.39
C ASP A 86 17.08 -4.81 -8.10
N GLN A 87 16.00 -4.32 -8.73
CA GLN A 87 15.99 -3.08 -9.51
C GLN A 87 14.89 -2.13 -9.03
N GLU A 88 15.12 -0.82 -9.15
CA GLU A 88 14.16 0.22 -8.76
C GLU A 88 12.80 0.06 -9.48
N SER A 89 12.80 -0.41 -10.72
CA SER A 89 11.58 -0.72 -11.47
C SER A 89 10.73 -1.81 -10.81
N SER A 90 11.35 -2.72 -10.04
CA SER A 90 10.63 -3.78 -9.31
C SER A 90 9.89 -3.24 -8.08
N LEU A 91 10.15 -2.00 -7.67
CA LEU A 91 9.44 -1.32 -6.57
C LEU A 91 8.18 -0.58 -7.04
N ILE A 92 7.98 -0.50 -8.36
CA ILE A 92 6.88 0.22 -9.01
C ILE A 92 5.89 -0.82 -9.54
N PRO A 93 4.57 -0.66 -9.32
CA PRO A 93 3.59 -1.55 -9.95
C PRO A 93 3.62 -1.37 -11.48
N ASP A 94 3.72 -2.46 -12.23
CA ASP A 94 3.59 -2.38 -13.69
C ASP A 94 2.20 -1.84 -14.08
N SER A 95 2.09 -1.02 -15.13
CA SER A 95 0.78 -0.44 -15.48
C SER A 95 -0.28 -1.51 -15.79
N VAL A 96 0.09 -2.69 -16.29
CA VAL A 96 -0.83 -3.83 -16.49
C VAL A 96 -1.40 -4.32 -15.16
N SER A 97 -0.62 -4.27 -14.09
CA SER A 97 -1.08 -4.65 -12.75
C SER A 97 -2.15 -3.68 -12.20
N LEU A 98 -2.24 -2.46 -12.73
CA LEU A 98 -3.28 -1.49 -12.37
C LEU A 98 -4.58 -1.67 -13.18
N GLU A 99 -4.57 -2.46 -14.25
CA GLU A 99 -5.75 -2.69 -15.07
C GLU A 99 -6.89 -3.34 -14.27
N GLY A 100 -8.10 -2.84 -14.50
CA GLY A 100 -9.31 -3.35 -13.86
C GLY A 100 -9.48 -2.93 -12.41
N LEU A 101 -8.65 -2.03 -11.88
CA LEU A 101 -8.86 -1.43 -10.56
C LEU A 101 -9.63 -0.11 -10.70
N ASP A 102 -10.50 0.14 -9.73
CA ASP A 102 -11.19 1.44 -9.58
C ASP A 102 -10.63 2.20 -8.37
N ILE A 103 -10.14 1.47 -7.36
CA ILE A 103 -9.61 2.02 -6.11
C ILE A 103 -8.36 1.28 -5.70
N VAL A 104 -7.39 2.02 -5.16
CA VAL A 104 -6.27 1.48 -4.40
C VAL A 104 -6.34 1.94 -2.95
N ILE A 105 -6.30 0.97 -2.04
CA ILE A 105 -6.18 1.19 -0.60
C ILE A 105 -4.70 1.07 -0.20
N ILE A 106 -4.19 2.04 0.55
CA ILE A 106 -2.87 1.98 1.19
C ILE A 106 -3.08 1.90 2.70
N ASP A 107 -2.74 0.76 3.29
CA ASP A 107 -2.73 0.55 4.74
C ASP A 107 -1.43 -0.13 5.16
N ILE A 108 -0.39 0.69 5.34
CA ILE A 108 0.88 0.26 5.90
C ILE A 108 1.21 1.22 7.04
N ARG A 109 1.39 0.68 8.24
CA ARG A 109 1.81 1.47 9.40
C ARG A 109 3.32 1.60 9.38
N ASP A 110 3.80 2.82 9.21
CA ASP A 110 5.22 3.15 9.24
C ASP A 110 5.69 3.51 10.66
N THR A 111 6.98 3.34 10.92
CA THR A 111 7.58 3.69 12.22
C THR A 111 7.95 5.18 12.35
N GLY A 112 7.92 5.93 11.24
CA GLY A 112 8.34 7.32 11.17
C GLY A 112 9.84 7.51 10.93
N ALA A 113 10.57 6.44 10.59
CA ALA A 113 12.01 6.44 10.36
C ALA A 113 12.37 6.15 8.90
N ARG A 114 13.25 6.97 8.30
CA ARG A 114 13.63 6.87 6.88
C ARG A 114 14.35 5.58 6.46
N TYR A 115 14.85 4.81 7.43
CA TYR A 115 15.48 3.53 7.13
C TYR A 115 14.45 2.47 6.69
N TYR A 116 13.17 2.71 6.97
CA TYR A 116 12.08 1.86 6.48
C TYR A 116 11.62 2.31 5.08
N THR A 117 11.44 1.33 4.21
CA THR A 117 11.20 1.50 2.77
C THR A 117 9.73 1.63 2.39
N PHE A 118 8.78 1.39 3.32
CA PHE A 118 7.35 1.44 3.03
C PHE A 118 6.88 2.80 2.49
N LEU A 119 7.45 3.91 3.00
CA LEU A 119 7.15 5.24 2.49
C LEU A 119 7.59 5.40 1.03
N THR A 120 8.74 4.81 0.67
CA THR A 120 9.26 4.79 -0.70
C THR A 120 8.36 3.96 -1.61
N THR A 121 7.90 2.79 -1.16
CA THR A 121 6.92 1.97 -1.91
C THR A 121 5.63 2.75 -2.16
N ALA A 122 5.06 3.39 -1.13
CA ALA A 122 3.86 4.21 -1.28
C ALA A 122 4.09 5.41 -2.23
N TYR A 123 5.25 6.06 -2.16
CA TYR A 123 5.61 7.15 -3.07
C TYR A 123 5.63 6.71 -4.53
N TYR A 124 6.34 5.62 -4.84
CA TYR A 124 6.42 5.08 -6.20
C TYR A 124 5.06 4.63 -6.71
N PHE A 125 4.26 4.01 -5.86
CA PHE A 125 2.90 3.60 -6.22
C PHE A 125 2.01 4.79 -6.58
N LEU A 126 2.05 5.87 -5.78
CA LEU A 126 1.29 7.08 -6.04
C LEU A 126 1.74 7.78 -7.34
N GLU A 127 3.05 7.77 -7.62
CA GLU A 127 3.58 8.32 -8.87
C GLU A 127 3.02 7.54 -10.07
N GLU A 128 2.98 6.21 -10.00
CA GLU A 128 2.45 5.39 -11.08
C GLU A 128 0.93 5.54 -11.24
N ILE A 129 0.15 5.62 -10.16
CA ILE A 129 -1.29 5.96 -10.24
C ILE A 129 -1.49 7.33 -10.91
N SER A 130 -0.65 8.32 -10.61
CA SER A 130 -0.73 9.65 -11.23
C SER A 130 -0.49 9.58 -12.74
N LYS A 131 0.54 8.82 -13.17
CA LYS A 131 0.80 8.56 -14.60
C LYS A 131 -0.36 7.83 -15.26
N TRP A 132 -0.90 6.81 -14.59
CA TRP A 132 -2.06 6.05 -15.05
C TRP A 132 -3.28 6.96 -15.26
N ASN A 133 -3.63 7.79 -14.28
CA ASN A 133 -4.77 8.71 -14.37
C ASN A 133 -4.56 9.78 -15.45
N SER A 134 -3.32 10.16 -15.74
CA SER A 134 -2.97 11.09 -16.82
C SER A 134 -3.01 10.44 -18.21
N SER A 135 -3.04 9.11 -18.31
CA SER A 135 -3.00 8.38 -19.59
C SER A 135 -4.34 8.31 -20.33
N GLY A 136 -5.42 8.86 -19.76
CA GLY A 136 -6.77 8.83 -20.32
C GLY A 136 -7.48 7.47 -20.18
N LYS A 137 -6.90 6.54 -19.41
CA LYS A 137 -7.54 5.30 -18.95
C LYS A 137 -8.54 5.59 -17.82
N ASN A 138 -9.19 4.54 -17.32
CA ASN A 138 -10.11 4.65 -16.17
C ASN A 138 -9.37 5.22 -14.96
N GLU A 139 -9.96 6.22 -14.30
CA GLU A 139 -9.35 6.84 -13.13
C GLU A 139 -9.34 5.88 -11.93
N ILE A 140 -8.18 5.77 -11.27
CA ILE A 140 -8.01 5.03 -10.02
C ILE A 140 -7.98 6.03 -8.88
N SER A 141 -8.91 5.89 -7.94
CA SER A 141 -8.92 6.66 -6.69
C SER A 141 -8.00 6.03 -5.65
N VAL A 142 -7.35 6.85 -4.82
CA VAL A 142 -6.50 6.37 -3.73
C VAL A 142 -7.11 6.67 -2.37
N ILE A 143 -7.17 5.66 -1.51
CA ILE A 143 -7.58 5.79 -0.12
C ILE A 143 -6.41 5.40 0.78
N ILE A 144 -5.94 6.35 1.58
CA ILE A 144 -4.88 6.12 2.56
C ILE A 144 -5.52 5.96 3.94
N PHE A 145 -5.27 4.82 4.58
CA PHE A 145 -5.61 4.60 5.99
C PHE A 145 -4.47 5.15 6.85
N ASP A 146 -4.65 6.39 7.29
CA ASP A 146 -3.66 7.07 8.10
C ASP A 146 -3.59 6.47 9.52
N SER A 147 -2.38 6.39 10.07
CA SER A 147 -2.12 5.87 11.40
C SER A 147 -1.22 6.83 12.18
N THR A 148 -1.21 6.71 13.51
CA THR A 148 -0.38 7.60 14.32
C THR A 148 1.09 7.27 14.09
N ASN A 149 1.90 8.27 13.72
CA ASN A 149 3.35 8.11 13.63
C ASN A 149 3.95 7.75 15.01
N PRO A 150 4.54 6.55 15.19
CA PRO A 150 5.10 6.10 16.47
C PRO A 150 6.28 6.95 16.97
N ALA A 151 7.06 7.55 16.06
CA ALA A 151 8.14 8.49 16.41
C ALA A 151 7.61 9.85 16.93
N GLY A 152 6.29 10.04 16.89
CA GLY A 152 5.62 11.27 17.28
C GLY A 152 5.80 12.40 16.25
N LYS A 153 5.51 13.62 16.67
CA LYS A 153 5.54 14.81 15.78
C LYS A 153 6.94 15.41 15.59
N LYS A 154 7.95 14.89 16.27
CA LYS A 154 9.30 15.47 16.27
C LYS A 154 10.08 14.89 15.10
N SER A 155 10.60 15.77 14.24
CA SER A 155 11.54 15.38 13.20
C SER A 155 12.97 15.70 13.65
N LYS A 156 13.88 14.73 13.49
CA LYS A 156 15.33 14.97 13.60
C LYS A 156 15.94 14.61 12.25
N VAL A 157 16.38 15.63 11.53
CA VAL A 157 16.84 15.49 10.15
C VAL A 157 18.33 15.78 10.08
N LEU A 158 19.10 14.79 9.64
CA LEU A 158 20.34 15.04 8.91
C LEU A 158 19.99 15.01 7.41
N LEU A 159 20.29 16.08 6.69
CA LEU A 159 20.07 16.15 5.24
C LEU A 159 21.22 15.41 4.55
N PHE A 160 20.95 14.24 3.99
CA PHE A 160 21.87 13.60 3.05
C PHE A 160 21.65 14.24 1.67
N LYS A 161 22.64 14.97 1.17
CA LYS A 161 22.66 15.43 -0.22
C LYS A 161 23.04 14.25 -1.12
N LYS A 162 22.32 14.08 -2.22
CA LYS A 162 22.50 13.00 -3.23
C LYS A 162 23.86 13.05 -3.98
N ASN A 163 24.84 13.82 -3.51
CA ASN A 163 26.20 13.91 -4.08
C ASN A 163 27.24 13.60 -2.99
N LEU A 164 27.34 12.34 -2.60
CA LEU A 164 28.51 11.83 -1.87
C LEU A 164 29.38 11.08 -2.88
N ASN A 165 30.26 11.82 -3.56
CA ASN A 165 31.51 11.22 -4.04
C ASN A 165 32.31 10.90 -2.78
N LEU A 166 32.22 9.65 -2.33
CA LEU A 166 33.13 9.11 -1.34
C LEU A 166 34.49 8.97 -2.03
N LEU A 167 35.50 9.64 -1.47
CA LEU A 167 36.92 9.43 -1.78
C LEU A 167 37.31 7.97 -1.55
#